data_AF-A0A151T8U8-F1
#
_entry.id   AF-A0A151T8U8-F1
#
_cell.length_a   1.000
_cell.length_b   1.000
_cell.length_c   1.000
_cell.angle_alpha   90.00
_cell.angle_beta   90.00
_cell.angle_gamma   90.00
#
_symmetry.space_group_name_H-M   'P 1'
#
loop_
_entity.id
_entity.type
_entity.pdbx_description
1 polymer ?
#
loop_
_entity_poly.entity_id
_entity_poly.type
_entity_poly.pdbx_seq_one_letter_code
_entity_poly.pdbx_strand_id
1 'polypeptide(L)'
;MSKDMLTRVIGCKSSFQIWDKIHAYFHAHTNAKARQFRSDLRSTNLDNRSISDYLLQIQSLVDALTAIGDSVSSKEHLDIVLEGLPEEYESTVSLISIRFDELSIEEVETLLLAHESCLERFKKKNLISVNILETPSSSNPSTLQP
;
A
#
# COMPACT_ATOMS: atom_id res chain seq x y z
N MET A 1 -0.77 -16.26 31.93
CA MET A 1 0.32 -15.25 31.95
C MET A 1 1.57 -15.87 31.36
N SER A 2 2.27 -15.16 30.47
CA SER A 2 3.55 -15.66 29.93
C SER A 2 4.65 -15.62 30.99
N LYS A 3 5.71 -16.40 30.79
CA LYS A 3 6.87 -16.47 31.69
C LYS A 3 7.54 -15.09 31.88
N ASP A 4 7.57 -14.27 30.84
CA ASP A 4 8.14 -12.91 30.88
C ASP A 4 7.28 -11.92 31.69
N MET A 5 5.98 -12.15 31.77
CA MET A 5 5.10 -11.34 32.63
C MET A 5 5.25 -11.71 34.11
N LEU A 6 5.49 -12.98 34.41
CA LEU A 6 5.76 -13.43 35.78
C LEU A 6 7.03 -12.80 36.34
N THR A 7 8.11 -12.73 35.57
CA THR A 7 9.37 -12.11 36.02
C THR A 7 9.22 -10.62 36.30
N ARG A 8 8.34 -9.92 35.58
CA ARG A 8 8.11 -8.47 35.75
C ARG A 8 7.35 -8.12 37.05
N VAL A 9 6.54 -9.04 37.55
CA VAL A 9 5.71 -8.84 38.77
C VAL A 9 6.35 -9.41 40.04
N ILE A 10 7.56 -9.99 39.94
CA ILE A 10 8.33 -10.43 41.11
C ILE A 10 8.52 -9.24 42.07
N GLY A 11 8.29 -9.47 43.35
CA GLY A 11 8.44 -8.48 44.42
C GLY A 11 7.23 -7.56 44.63
N CYS A 12 6.16 -7.68 43.83
CA CYS A 12 4.91 -6.97 44.10
C CYS A 12 4.26 -7.49 45.38
N LYS A 13 3.84 -6.57 46.26
CA LYS A 13 3.28 -6.89 47.58
C LYS A 13 1.75 -6.84 47.64
N SER A 14 1.11 -6.40 46.55
CA SER A 14 -0.34 -6.31 46.45
C SER A 14 -0.81 -6.58 45.03
N SER A 15 -2.07 -7.00 44.89
CA SER A 15 -2.73 -7.15 43.59
C SER A 15 -2.74 -5.86 42.78
N PHE A 16 -2.87 -4.71 43.45
CA PHE A 16 -2.77 -3.39 42.83
C PHE A 16 -1.43 -3.17 42.14
N GLN A 17 -0.29 -3.49 42.80
CA GLN A 17 1.03 -3.33 42.19
C GLN A 17 1.25 -4.29 41.00
N ILE A 18 0.68 -5.50 41.06
CA ILE A 18 0.72 -6.45 39.96
C ILE A 18 -0.06 -5.88 38.76
N TRP A 19 -1.29 -5.43 39.00
CA TRP A 19 -2.14 -4.82 37.97
C TRP A 19 -1.48 -3.60 37.34
N ASP A 20 -0.99 -2.66 38.15
CA ASP A 20 -0.35 -1.43 37.68
C ASP A 20 0.86 -1.72 36.78
N LYS A 21 1.76 -2.63 37.19
CA LYS A 21 2.91 -3.02 36.37
C LYS A 21 2.53 -3.65 35.04
N ILE A 22 1.53 -4.54 35.05
CA ILE A 22 1.06 -5.20 33.83
C ILE A 22 0.40 -4.18 32.91
N HIS A 23 -0.49 -3.36 33.47
CA HIS A 23 -1.18 -2.31 32.75
C HIS A 23 -0.19 -1.34 32.11
N ALA A 24 0.78 -0.82 32.87
CA ALA A 24 1.82 0.05 32.36
C ALA A 24 2.66 -0.60 31.24
N TYR A 25 2.99 -1.89 31.38
CA TYR A 25 3.74 -2.62 30.36
C TYR A 25 2.95 -2.74 29.05
N PHE A 26 1.71 -3.22 29.11
CA PHE A 26 0.88 -3.37 27.91
C PHE A 26 0.54 -2.02 27.31
N HIS A 27 0.26 -1.00 28.12
CA HIS A 27 0.02 0.35 27.63
C HIS A 27 1.23 0.92 26.89
N ALA A 28 2.44 0.76 27.43
CA ALA A 28 3.67 1.18 26.75
C ALA A 28 3.91 0.39 25.45
N HIS A 29 3.67 -0.92 25.49
CA HIS A 29 3.86 -1.81 24.33
C HIS A 29 2.87 -1.48 23.20
N THR A 30 1.58 -1.34 23.52
CA THR A 30 0.53 -0.97 22.56
C THR A 30 0.81 0.39 21.93
N ASN A 31 1.24 1.38 22.73
CA ASN A 31 1.61 2.70 22.20
C ASN A 31 2.83 2.63 21.28
N ALA A 32 3.82 1.80 21.59
CA ALA A 32 4.97 1.60 20.71
C ALA A 32 4.54 0.96 19.37
N LYS A 33 3.62 -0.01 19.42
CA LYS A 33 3.04 -0.65 18.23
C LYS A 33 2.22 0.31 17.38
N ALA A 34 1.39 1.16 17.99
CA ALA A 34 0.66 2.20 17.28
C ALA A 34 1.60 3.15 16.52
N ARG A 35 2.68 3.60 17.17
CA ARG A 35 3.69 4.43 16.52
C ARG A 35 4.39 3.72 15.37
N GLN A 36 4.71 2.44 15.54
CA GLN A 36 5.30 1.61 14.49
C GLN A 36 4.35 1.53 13.29
N PHE A 37 3.10 1.12 13.48
CA PHE A 37 2.13 0.98 12.39
C PHE A 37 1.84 2.31 11.68
N ARG A 38 1.74 3.43 12.42
CA ARG A 38 1.63 4.77 11.82
C ARG A 38 2.85 5.14 10.96
N SER A 39 4.04 4.75 11.39
CA SER A 39 5.26 4.96 10.60
C SER A 39 5.26 4.10 9.34
N ASP A 40 4.93 2.82 9.47
CA ASP A 40 4.87 1.87 8.35
C ASP A 40 3.83 2.34 7.32
N LEU A 41 2.67 2.77 7.79
CA LEU A 41 1.56 3.28 6.98
C LEU A 41 1.98 4.50 6.13
N ARG A 42 2.63 5.49 6.74
CA ARG A 42 3.13 6.68 6.02
C ARG A 42 4.30 6.39 5.07
N SER A 43 5.04 5.31 5.30
CA SER A 43 6.14 4.91 4.43
C SER A 43 5.70 3.96 3.31
N THR A 44 4.43 3.55 3.28
CA THR A 44 3.91 2.61 2.29
C THR A 44 3.78 3.32 0.95
N ASN A 45 4.42 2.78 -0.08
CA ASN A 45 4.38 3.27 -1.46
C ASN A 45 4.03 2.12 -2.40
N LEU A 46 3.58 2.40 -3.61
CA LEU A 46 3.27 1.36 -4.59
C LEU A 46 4.52 0.56 -4.99
N ASP A 47 5.64 1.27 -5.22
CA ASP A 47 6.90 0.70 -5.72
C ASP A 47 6.68 -0.23 -6.93
N ASN A 48 7.30 -1.41 -6.92
CA ASN A 48 7.15 -2.43 -7.97
C ASN A 48 6.01 -3.43 -7.69
N ARG A 49 5.04 -3.09 -6.83
CA ARG A 49 3.88 -3.94 -6.52
C ARG A 49 2.67 -3.60 -7.38
N SER A 50 1.68 -4.49 -7.38
CA SER A 50 0.38 -4.18 -7.96
C SER A 50 -0.43 -3.23 -7.06
N ILE A 51 -1.39 -2.51 -7.62
CA ILE A 51 -2.34 -1.67 -6.86
C ILE A 51 -3.10 -2.53 -5.84
N SER A 52 -3.48 -3.75 -6.20
CA SER A 52 -4.15 -4.68 -5.28
C SER A 52 -3.29 -5.01 -4.05
N ASP A 53 -2.01 -5.34 -4.24
CA ASP A 53 -1.11 -5.68 -3.14
C ASP A 53 -0.83 -4.46 -2.25
N TYR A 54 -0.70 -3.28 -2.86
CA TYR A 54 -0.51 -2.01 -2.17
C TYR A 54 -1.70 -1.64 -1.29
N LEU A 55 -2.93 -1.68 -1.84
CA LEU A 55 -4.16 -1.40 -1.08
C LEU A 55 -4.36 -2.41 0.06
N LEU A 56 -4.07 -3.69 -0.18
CA LEU A 56 -4.16 -4.73 0.84
C LEU A 56 -3.17 -4.48 1.99
N GLN A 57 -1.95 -4.03 1.69
CA GLN A 57 -0.97 -3.68 2.72
C GLN A 57 -1.43 -2.50 3.57
N ILE A 58 -1.98 -1.45 2.95
CA ILE A 58 -2.55 -0.29 3.66
C ILE A 58 -3.71 -0.74 4.55
N GLN A 59 -4.66 -1.50 4.01
CA GLN A 59 -5.80 -2.00 4.76
C GLN A 59 -5.36 -2.83 5.98
N SER A 60 -4.36 -3.71 5.82
CA SER A 60 -3.82 -4.50 6.93
C SER A 60 -3.22 -3.64 8.05
N LEU A 61 -2.60 -2.51 7.71
CA LEU A 61 -2.03 -1.58 8.70
C LEU A 61 -3.14 -0.77 9.39
N VAL A 62 -4.15 -0.34 8.64
CA VAL A 62 -5.35 0.33 9.16
C VAL A 62 -6.12 -0.58 10.12
N ASP A 63 -6.28 -1.86 9.77
CA ASP A 63 -6.92 -2.86 10.63
C ASP A 63 -6.12 -3.10 11.91
N ALA A 64 -4.79 -3.18 11.80
CA ALA A 64 -3.90 -3.36 12.96
C ALA A 64 -3.97 -2.17 13.92
N LEU A 65 -4.04 -0.95 13.39
CA LEU A 65 -4.23 0.29 14.15
C LEU A 65 -5.61 0.34 14.83
N THR A 66 -6.66 -0.03 14.09
CA THR A 66 -8.02 -0.12 14.61
C THR A 66 -8.13 -1.15 15.75
N ALA A 67 -7.49 -2.31 15.60
CA ALA A 67 -7.49 -3.38 16.60
C ALA A 67 -6.87 -2.96 17.95
N ILE A 68 -5.97 -1.98 17.95
CA ILE A 68 -5.33 -1.43 19.16
C ILE A 68 -5.93 -0.10 19.62
N GLY A 69 -7.01 0.36 18.98
CA GLY A 69 -7.75 1.56 19.36
C GLY A 69 -7.21 2.88 18.80
N ASP A 70 -6.33 2.85 17.79
CA ASP A 70 -5.80 4.04 17.09
C ASP A 70 -6.39 4.11 15.67
N SER A 71 -7.71 4.29 15.56
CA SER A 71 -8.42 4.26 14.26
C SER A 71 -7.94 5.33 13.28
N VAL A 72 -7.89 4.98 11.99
CA VAL A 72 -7.58 5.88 10.87
C VAL A 72 -8.89 6.38 10.27
N SER A 73 -9.00 7.69 10.02
CA SER A 73 -10.19 8.26 9.39
C SER A 73 -10.25 7.93 7.89
N SER A 74 -11.44 7.89 7.28
CA SER A 74 -11.55 7.65 5.82
C SER A 74 -10.76 8.65 4.99
N LYS A 75 -10.74 9.93 5.42
CA LYS A 75 -9.94 10.98 4.79
C LYS A 75 -8.44 10.68 4.89
N GLU A 76 -7.96 10.37 6.09
CA GLU A 76 -6.55 10.02 6.31
C GLU A 76 -6.16 8.78 5.48
N HIS A 77 -7.04 7.77 5.42
CA HIS A 77 -6.84 6.59 4.57
C HIS A 77 -6.64 6.99 3.11
N LEU A 78 -7.55 7.80 2.55
CA LEU A 78 -7.45 8.26 1.17
C LEU A 78 -6.18 9.08 0.93
N ASP A 79 -5.84 9.99 1.84
CA ASP A 79 -4.60 10.79 1.75
C ASP A 79 -3.37 9.88 1.67
N ILE A 80 -3.27 8.86 2.54
CA ILE A 80 -2.17 7.89 2.53
C ILE A 80 -2.12 7.12 1.21
N VAL A 81 -3.27 6.65 0.71
CA VAL A 81 -3.33 5.90 -0.55
C VAL A 81 -2.79 6.74 -1.70
N LEU A 82 -3.19 8.02 -1.79
CA LEU A 82 -2.78 8.92 -2.87
C LEU A 82 -1.32 9.37 -2.76
N GLU A 83 -0.82 9.61 -1.54
CA GLU A 83 0.57 10.03 -1.30
C GLU A 83 1.61 8.97 -1.70
N GLY A 84 1.25 7.68 -1.61
CA GLY A 84 2.15 6.57 -1.95
C GLY A 84 2.15 6.16 -3.42
N LEU A 85 1.45 6.88 -4.30
CA LEU A 85 1.38 6.58 -5.73
C LEU A 85 2.53 7.22 -6.54
N PRO A 86 3.07 6.54 -7.57
CA PRO A 86 4.11 7.07 -8.44
C PRO A 86 3.54 8.07 -9.48
N GLU A 87 4.45 8.82 -10.13
CA GLU A 87 4.12 9.90 -11.07
C GLU A 87 3.18 9.47 -12.21
N GLU A 88 3.24 8.21 -12.64
CA GLU A 88 2.35 7.64 -13.65
C GLU A 88 0.84 7.70 -13.27
N TYR A 89 0.52 7.84 -11.98
CA TYR A 89 -0.85 7.99 -11.46
C TYR A 89 -1.27 9.45 -11.24
N GLU A 90 -0.42 10.46 -11.46
CA GLU A 90 -0.69 11.89 -11.18
C GLU A 90 -2.03 12.38 -11.76
N SER A 91 -2.37 11.94 -12.98
CA SER A 91 -3.64 12.30 -13.61
C SER A 91 -4.86 11.77 -12.84
N THR A 92 -4.76 10.56 -12.26
CA THR A 92 -5.81 9.99 -11.40
C THR A 92 -5.82 10.63 -10.03
N VAL A 93 -4.65 10.91 -9.44
CA VAL A 93 -4.54 11.65 -8.17
C VAL A 93 -5.22 13.01 -8.28
N SER A 94 -4.97 13.75 -9.36
CA SER A 94 -5.59 15.05 -9.64
C SER A 94 -7.12 14.94 -9.77
N LEU A 95 -7.61 13.95 -10.53
CA LEU A 95 -9.04 13.70 -10.69
C LEU A 95 -9.73 13.40 -9.36
N ILE A 96 -9.12 12.57 -8.52
CA ILE A 96 -9.64 12.20 -7.21
C ILE A 96 -9.62 13.41 -6.28
N SER A 97 -8.53 14.18 -6.28
CA SER A 97 -8.38 15.39 -5.44
C SER A 97 -9.46 16.43 -5.69
N ILE A 98 -9.95 16.56 -6.94
CA ILE A 98 -11.04 17.49 -7.28
C ILE A 98 -12.38 17.05 -6.66
N ARG A 99 -12.61 15.75 -6.51
CA ARG A 99 -13.86 15.18 -5.99
C ARG A 99 -13.66 14.48 -4.64
N PHE A 100 -12.65 14.90 -3.88
CA PHE A 100 -12.19 14.17 -2.71
C PHE A 100 -13.29 13.96 -1.66
N ASP A 101 -14.13 14.96 -1.43
CA ASP A 101 -15.23 14.91 -0.45
C ASP A 101 -16.45 14.10 -0.94
N GLU A 102 -16.49 13.70 -2.21
CA GLU A 102 -17.61 12.98 -2.83
C GLU A 102 -17.32 11.49 -3.03
N LEU A 103 -16.04 11.09 -3.02
CA LEU A 103 -15.62 9.74 -3.36
C LEU A 103 -15.53 8.84 -2.14
N SER A 104 -16.03 7.61 -2.27
CA SER A 104 -15.80 6.55 -1.29
C SER A 104 -14.42 5.91 -1.48
N ILE A 105 -13.95 5.17 -0.47
CA ILE A 105 -12.70 4.41 -0.55
C ILE A 105 -12.79 3.39 -1.70
N GLU A 106 -13.91 2.67 -1.80
CA GLU A 106 -14.15 1.65 -2.82
C GLU A 106 -14.14 2.23 -4.24
N GLU A 107 -14.66 3.45 -4.41
CA GLU A 107 -14.62 4.15 -5.70
C GLU A 107 -13.18 4.53 -6.08
N VAL A 108 -12.39 5.02 -5.13
CA VAL A 108 -10.96 5.32 -5.34
C VAL A 108 -10.18 4.06 -5.71
N GLU A 109 -10.38 2.96 -4.98
CA GLU A 109 -9.75 1.67 -5.29
C GLU A 109 -10.08 1.21 -6.71
N THR A 110 -11.35 1.32 -7.12
CA THR A 110 -11.80 0.95 -8.46
C THR A 110 -11.13 1.81 -9.54
N LEU A 111 -11.00 3.12 -9.31
CA LEU A 111 -10.33 4.05 -10.23
C LEU A 111 -8.84 3.70 -10.39
N LEU A 112 -8.16 3.36 -9.30
CA LEU A 112 -6.75 2.98 -9.31
C LEU A 112 -6.52 1.67 -10.07
N LEU A 113 -7.34 0.64 -9.83
CA LEU A 113 -7.26 -0.64 -10.54
C LEU A 113 -7.53 -0.49 -12.04
N ALA A 114 -8.49 0.37 -12.40
CA ALA A 114 -8.78 0.68 -13.79
C ALA A 114 -7.60 1.40 -14.47
N HIS A 115 -6.93 2.31 -13.75
CA HIS A 115 -5.74 2.99 -14.25
C HIS A 115 -4.58 2.00 -14.47
N GLU A 116 -4.27 1.14 -13.48
CA GLU A 116 -3.22 0.11 -13.59
C GLU A 116 -3.42 -0.76 -14.84
N SER A 117 -4.65 -1.25 -15.05
CA SER A 117 -5.01 -2.03 -16.24
C SER A 117 -4.76 -1.27 -17.54
N CYS A 118 -4.94 0.05 -17.54
CA CYS A 118 -4.66 0.91 -18.68
C CYS A 118 -3.16 1.02 -18.95
N LEU A 119 -2.35 1.26 -17.92
CA LEU A 119 -0.88 1.33 -18.02
C LEU A 119 -0.29 0.04 -18.58
N GLU A 120 -0.74 -1.12 -18.07
CA GLU A 120 -0.25 -2.42 -18.54
C GLU A 120 -0.59 -2.65 -20.03
N ARG A 121 -1.77 -2.21 -20.47
CA ARG A 121 -2.14 -2.24 -21.89
C ARG A 121 -1.25 -1.33 -22.73
N PHE A 122 -0.89 -0.14 -22.25
CA PHE A 122 0.02 0.77 -22.96
C PHE A 122 1.45 0.20 -23.04
N LYS A 123 1.99 -0.34 -21.95
CA LYS A 123 3.29 -1.02 -21.91
C LYS A 123 3.34 -2.16 -22.93
N LYS A 124 2.31 -3.02 -22.97
CA LYS A 124 2.21 -4.12 -23.95
C LYS A 124 2.19 -3.63 -25.40
N LYS A 125 1.46 -2.56 -25.71
CA LYS A 125 1.41 -1.98 -27.06
C LYS A 125 2.77 -1.43 -27.49
N ASN A 126 3.48 -0.74 -26.59
CA ASN A 126 4.82 -0.20 -26.87
C ASN A 126 5.84 -1.31 -27.15
N LEU A 127 5.82 -2.41 -26.38
CA LEU A 127 6.70 -3.56 -26.63
C LEU A 127 6.50 -4.19 -28.02
N ILE A 128 5.25 -4.28 -28.49
CA ILE A 128 4.94 -4.81 -29.84
C ILE A 128 5.48 -3.89 -30.94
N SER A 129 5.44 -2.57 -30.73
CA SER A 129 5.90 -1.60 -31.73
C SER A 129 7.43 -1.58 -31.93
N VAL A 130 8.21 -1.85 -30.88
CA VAL A 130 9.69 -1.86 -30.94
C VAL A 130 10.21 -3.08 -31.72
N ASN A 131 9.54 -4.23 -31.62
CA ASN A 131 9.99 -5.47 -32.28
C ASN A 131 9.75 -5.53 -33.80
N ILE A 132 9.02 -4.59 -34.39
CA ILE A 132 8.69 -4.61 -35.83
C ILE A 132 9.79 -3.93 -36.69
N LEU A 133 10.72 -3.18 -36.10
CA LEU A 133 11.72 -2.41 -36.86
C LEU A 133 13.01 -3.19 -37.20
N GLU A 134 13.22 -4.40 -36.67
CA GLU A 134 14.40 -5.24 -36.97
C GLU A 134 14.03 -6.49 -37.79
N THR A 135 13.64 -6.30 -39.05
CA THR A 135 13.97 -7.29 -40.10
C THR A 135 14.52 -6.57 -41.33
N PRO A 136 15.80 -6.76 -41.69
CA PRO A 136 16.33 -6.19 -42.91
C PRO A 136 15.71 -6.90 -44.11
N SER A 137 15.16 -6.08 -45.00
CA SER A 137 14.87 -6.40 -46.40
C SER A 137 15.98 -7.26 -47.02
N SER A 138 15.69 -8.54 -47.25
CA SER A 138 16.42 -9.33 -48.23
C SER A 138 15.68 -9.19 -49.55
N SER A 139 16.19 -8.28 -50.37
CA SER A 139 15.85 -8.09 -51.77
C SER A 139 16.03 -9.38 -52.56
N ASN A 140 14.92 -9.92 -53.06
CA ASN A 140 14.92 -10.86 -54.18
C ASN A 140 15.25 -10.13 -55.50
N PRO A 141 16.06 -10.71 -56.39
CA PRO A 141 15.92 -10.48 -57.82
C PRO A 141 15.41 -11.77 -58.49
N SER A 142 14.17 -11.73 -58.97
CA SER A 142 13.68 -12.53 -60.11
C SER A 142 14.32 -11.93 -61.39
N THR A 143 14.53 -12.55 -62.56
CA THR A 143 13.97 -13.74 -63.22
C THR A 143 14.82 -14.01 -64.50
N LEU A 144 14.86 -15.27 -64.93
CA LEU A 144 15.03 -15.86 -66.28
C LEU A 144 15.82 -15.19 -67.44
N GLN A 145 16.65 -16.07 -68.03
CA GLN A 145 17.19 -16.25 -69.39
C GLN A 145 16.35 -15.76 -70.61
N PRO A 146 16.97 -15.63 -71.80
CA PRO A 146 17.28 -16.78 -72.68
C PRO A 146 18.73 -17.26 -72.67
#